data_AF-A0A960MZB5-F1
#
_entry.id   AF-A0A960MZB5-F1
#
_cell.length_a   1.000
_cell.length_b   1.000
_cell.length_c   1.000
_cell.angle_alpha   90.00
_cell.angle_beta   90.00
_cell.angle_gamma   90.00
#
_symmetry.space_group_name_H-M   'P 1'
#
loop_
_entity.id
_entity.type
_entity.pdbx_description
1 polymer ?
#
loop_
_entity_poly.entity_id
_entity_poly.type
_entity_poly.pdbx_seq_one_letter_code
_entity_poly.pdbx_strand_id
1 'polypeptide(L)'
;DASGTANLTGNREGIKEIYRQHRKFAIYSHYTGIELPADRKCGDILIYRMKDAWFWFIPLSREKVSLGLVVDRSALQDSDLTPEERFDEAVQRCPELRARLSRAERVSPVRAIADFSYRNRRFVSPRLVRIGDAAAFLDPIFSSGVYLAMLTAKEAVSTVVEAIDRDQAITPAMRRYQRRTIGYLRSYFEMIENFYTQPFIDLLMQPHSRFHLPDAVVAILAGQMNGGWAVRWRLRVFFWLVRLQARFPVVKRLAIE
;
A
#
# COMPACT_ATOMS: atom_id res chain seq x y z
N ASP A 1 19.63 5.12 8.19
CA ASP A 1 18.38 5.40 8.91
C ASP A 1 17.36 4.35 8.56
N ALA A 2 16.93 3.61 9.57
CA ALA A 2 15.89 2.58 9.51
C ALA A 2 14.82 2.82 10.59
N SER A 3 14.63 4.08 11.00
CA SER A 3 13.72 4.49 12.10
C SER A 3 12.23 4.32 11.82
N GLY A 4 11.86 3.69 10.70
CA GLY A 4 10.47 3.54 10.30
C GLY A 4 9.79 4.88 10.03
N THR A 5 8.52 5.00 10.43
CA THR A 5 7.71 6.20 10.25
C THR A 5 8.15 7.40 11.10
N ALA A 6 9.03 7.18 12.10
CA ALA A 6 9.66 8.27 12.85
C ALA A 6 10.53 9.16 11.95
N ASN A 7 10.98 8.64 10.79
CA ASN A 7 11.64 9.38 9.73
C ASN A 7 12.79 10.29 10.23
N LEU A 8 13.58 9.79 11.18
CA LEU A 8 14.46 10.59 12.03
C LEU A 8 15.35 11.57 11.25
N THR A 9 16.07 11.06 10.25
CA THR A 9 17.02 11.87 9.48
C THR A 9 16.34 12.67 8.37
N GLY A 10 15.16 12.26 7.89
CA GLY A 10 14.40 13.04 6.90
C GLY A 10 13.77 14.28 7.54
N ASN A 11 13.27 14.13 8.76
CA ASN A 11 12.77 15.23 9.58
C ASN A 11 13.88 16.21 9.96
N ARG A 12 15.04 15.72 10.45
CA ARG A 12 16.20 16.57 10.78
C ARG A 12 16.70 17.38 9.59
N GLU A 13 16.64 16.83 8.39
CA GLU A 13 17.07 17.53 7.17
C GLU A 13 15.95 18.39 6.53
N GLY A 14 14.71 18.34 7.02
CA GLY A 14 13.59 19.07 6.41
C GLY A 14 13.30 18.64 4.97
N ILE A 15 13.40 17.33 4.68
CA ILE A 15 13.23 16.80 3.33
C ILE A 15 11.99 15.91 3.15
N LYS A 16 11.18 15.73 4.19
CA LYS A 16 9.93 14.96 4.15
C LYS A 16 8.86 15.73 3.37
N GLU A 17 8.35 15.12 2.32
CA GLU A 17 7.25 15.61 1.49
C GLU A 17 6.02 14.72 1.66
N ILE A 18 4.91 15.31 2.10
CA ILE A 18 3.63 14.61 2.20
C ILE A 18 2.97 14.57 0.82
N TYR A 19 2.40 13.41 0.45
CA TYR A 19 1.59 13.29 -0.75
C TYR A 19 0.23 13.98 -0.54
N ARG A 20 0.11 15.25 -0.97
CA ARG A 20 -1.08 16.08 -0.71
C ARG A 20 -2.38 15.54 -1.30
N GLN A 21 -2.29 14.85 -2.43
CA GLN A 21 -3.45 14.24 -3.11
C GLN A 21 -3.78 12.84 -2.57
N HIS A 22 -2.96 12.30 -1.67
CA HIS A 22 -3.09 10.94 -1.13
C HIS A 22 -3.09 10.92 0.40
N ARG A 23 -3.87 11.80 1.01
CA ARG A 23 -3.96 11.92 2.49
C ARG A 23 -4.95 10.91 3.02
N LYS A 24 -4.46 9.71 3.29
CA LYS A 24 -5.24 8.63 3.89
C LYS A 24 -5.11 8.60 5.40
N PHE A 25 -6.11 8.00 6.02
CA PHE A 25 -6.20 7.73 7.44
C PHE A 25 -6.64 6.29 7.64
N ALA A 26 -6.02 5.61 8.60
CA ALA A 26 -6.32 4.22 8.91
C ALA A 26 -6.82 4.11 10.35
N ILE A 27 -7.93 3.41 10.55
CA ILE A 27 -8.49 3.04 11.86
C ILE A 27 -8.54 1.53 11.93
N TYR A 28 -8.04 0.91 13.00
CA TYR A 28 -8.01 -0.54 13.07
C TYR A 28 -8.11 -1.09 14.49
N SER A 29 -8.58 -2.34 14.56
CA SER A 29 -8.58 -3.14 15.77
C SER A 29 -8.48 -4.63 15.43
N HIS A 30 -8.42 -5.48 16.44
CA HIS A 30 -8.43 -6.93 16.32
C HIS A 30 -9.73 -7.52 16.82
N TYR A 31 -10.13 -8.61 16.18
CA TYR A 31 -11.39 -9.30 16.43
C TYR A 31 -11.17 -10.81 16.61
N THR A 32 -12.01 -11.42 17.43
CA THR A 32 -12.17 -12.88 17.56
C THR A 32 -13.61 -13.28 17.22
N GLY A 33 -13.91 -14.59 17.22
CA GLY A 33 -15.28 -15.08 16.96
C GLY A 33 -15.73 -15.00 15.50
N ILE A 34 -14.78 -14.82 14.58
CA ILE A 34 -15.04 -14.79 13.13
C ILE A 34 -14.70 -16.15 12.53
N GLU A 35 -15.67 -16.78 11.86
CA GLU A 35 -15.45 -18.01 11.12
C GLU A 35 -14.63 -17.73 9.84
N LEU A 36 -13.44 -18.32 9.75
CA LEU A 36 -12.60 -18.28 8.55
C LEU A 36 -12.94 -19.46 7.63
N PRO A 37 -12.74 -19.31 6.30
CA PRO A 37 -12.89 -20.43 5.36
C PRO A 37 -12.09 -21.65 5.82
N ALA A 38 -12.63 -22.86 5.63
CA ALA A 38 -11.91 -24.10 5.96
C ALA A 38 -10.89 -24.51 4.88
N ASP A 39 -10.89 -23.84 3.73
CA ASP A 39 -10.00 -24.14 2.61
C ASP A 39 -8.67 -23.38 2.70
N ARG A 40 -7.84 -23.52 1.66
CA ARG A 40 -6.54 -22.85 1.59
C ARG A 40 -6.60 -21.31 1.64
N LYS A 41 -7.78 -20.71 1.45
CA LYS A 41 -7.97 -19.26 1.47
C LYS A 41 -8.17 -18.73 2.89
N CYS A 42 -8.14 -19.59 3.91
CA CYS A 42 -8.29 -19.21 5.31
C CYS A 42 -7.28 -18.14 5.78
N GLY A 43 -6.12 -18.06 5.13
CA GLY A 43 -5.05 -17.10 5.41
C GLY A 43 -4.95 -15.94 4.42
N ASP A 44 -5.80 -15.87 3.41
CA ASP A 44 -5.74 -14.80 2.41
C ASP A 44 -6.17 -13.47 3.05
N ILE A 45 -5.48 -12.39 2.69
CA ILE A 45 -5.96 -11.04 2.96
C ILE A 45 -7.21 -10.78 2.13
N LEU A 46 -8.22 -10.15 2.74
CA LEU A 46 -9.39 -9.67 2.02
C LEU A 46 -9.40 -8.14 2.04
N ILE A 47 -9.74 -7.57 0.90
CA ILE A 47 -9.93 -6.13 0.73
C ILE A 47 -11.40 -5.89 0.43
N TYR A 48 -12.11 -5.19 1.33
CA TYR A 48 -13.49 -4.76 1.09
C TYR A 48 -13.47 -3.33 0.56
N ARG A 49 -13.76 -3.14 -0.72
CA ARG A 49 -13.77 -1.81 -1.35
C ARG A 49 -15.19 -1.25 -1.32
N MET A 50 -15.36 -0.12 -0.64
CA MET A 50 -16.57 0.71 -0.69
C MET A 50 -16.34 1.89 -1.64
N LYS A 51 -17.29 2.80 -1.85
CA LYS A 51 -17.09 3.97 -2.75
C LYS A 51 -15.99 4.93 -2.27
N ASP A 52 -15.99 5.29 -1.00
CA ASP A 52 -15.18 6.33 -0.35
C ASP A 52 -14.10 5.79 0.61
N ALA A 53 -14.09 4.48 0.82
CA ALA A 53 -13.18 3.82 1.75
C ALA A 53 -12.93 2.36 1.35
N TRP A 54 -12.04 1.70 2.09
CA TRP A 54 -11.87 0.26 2.01
C TRP A 54 -11.41 -0.32 3.34
N PHE A 55 -11.64 -1.62 3.55
CA PHE A 55 -11.12 -2.35 4.70
C PHE A 55 -10.07 -3.37 4.31
N TRP A 56 -8.99 -3.49 5.09
CA TRP A 56 -8.24 -4.75 5.12
C TRP A 56 -8.85 -5.69 6.14
N PHE A 57 -8.83 -6.98 5.84
CA PHE A 57 -9.13 -8.06 6.75
C PHE A 57 -7.98 -9.07 6.64
N ILE A 58 -7.19 -9.18 7.71
CA ILE A 58 -5.98 -10.01 7.75
C ILE A 58 -6.13 -11.04 8.87
N PRO A 59 -6.30 -12.33 8.55
CA PRO A 59 -6.19 -13.41 9.52
C PRO A 59 -4.79 -13.39 10.17
N LEU A 60 -4.73 -13.23 11.49
CA LEU A 60 -3.48 -13.30 12.27
C LEU A 60 -3.28 -14.70 12.86
N SER A 61 -4.38 -15.38 13.18
CA SER A 61 -4.44 -16.79 13.58
C SER A 61 -5.81 -17.36 13.19
N ARG A 62 -6.10 -18.62 13.54
CA ARG A 62 -7.43 -19.22 13.34
C ARG A 62 -8.54 -18.50 14.09
N GLU A 63 -8.21 -17.81 15.17
CA GLU A 63 -9.18 -17.20 16.08
C GLU A 63 -9.10 -15.67 16.07
N LYS A 64 -8.09 -15.08 15.44
CA LYS A 64 -7.81 -13.64 15.52
C LYS A 64 -7.63 -13.03 14.15
N VAL A 65 -8.32 -11.92 13.91
CA VAL A 65 -8.26 -11.13 12.68
C VAL A 65 -7.87 -9.70 13.00
N SER A 66 -7.03 -9.09 12.17
CA SER A 66 -6.85 -7.65 12.08
C SER A 66 -7.81 -7.06 11.05
N LEU A 67 -8.63 -6.12 11.47
CA LEU A 67 -9.57 -5.40 10.62
C LEU A 67 -9.26 -3.91 10.71
N GLY A 68 -9.07 -3.28 9.56
CA GLY A 68 -8.78 -1.85 9.50
C GLY A 68 -9.48 -1.17 8.35
N LEU A 69 -10.05 -0.01 8.64
CA LEU A 69 -10.66 0.93 7.72
C LEU A 69 -9.61 1.91 7.23
N VAL A 70 -9.57 2.15 5.91
CA VAL A 70 -8.79 3.23 5.30
C VAL A 70 -9.72 4.17 4.55
N VAL A 71 -9.66 5.46 4.92
CA VAL A 71 -10.50 6.54 4.38
C VAL A 71 -9.62 7.71 3.95
N ASP A 72 -10.17 8.59 3.12
CA ASP A 72 -9.58 9.91 2.90
C ASP A 72 -9.70 10.78 4.16
N ARG A 73 -8.66 11.58 4.42
CA ARG A 73 -8.63 12.48 5.59
C ARG A 73 -9.78 13.48 5.58
N SER A 74 -10.23 13.93 4.41
CA SER A 74 -11.37 14.85 4.30
C SER A 74 -12.64 14.27 4.91
N ALA A 75 -12.84 12.95 4.80
CA ALA A 75 -14.01 12.28 5.39
C ALA A 75 -14.05 12.42 6.93
N LEU A 76 -12.90 12.67 7.58
CA LEU A 76 -12.84 12.93 9.02
C LEU A 76 -13.21 14.35 9.41
N GLN A 77 -13.12 15.31 8.48
CA GLN A 77 -13.36 16.72 8.79
C GLN A 77 -14.85 17.05 8.82
N ASP A 78 -15.67 16.22 8.17
CA ASP A 78 -17.09 16.46 7.97
C ASP A 78 -17.97 15.82 9.06
N SER A 79 -17.39 15.29 10.14
CA SER A 79 -18.20 14.73 11.24
C SER A 79 -17.49 14.76 12.60
N ASP A 80 -18.28 14.95 13.66
CA ASP A 80 -17.84 14.98 15.06
C ASP A 80 -17.60 13.57 15.64
N LEU A 81 -17.67 12.52 14.82
CA LEU A 81 -17.49 11.15 15.27
C LEU A 81 -16.03 10.87 15.68
N THR A 82 -15.89 10.15 16.78
CA THR A 82 -14.62 9.54 17.18
C THR A 82 -14.15 8.52 16.13
N PRO A 83 -12.84 8.19 16.09
CA PRO A 83 -12.34 7.15 15.20
C PRO A 83 -13.05 5.80 15.38
N GLU A 84 -13.44 5.45 16.61
CA GLU A 84 -14.16 4.22 16.92
C GLU A 84 -15.58 4.23 16.35
N GLU A 85 -16.36 5.28 16.59
CA GLU A 85 -17.71 5.42 16.04
C GLU A 85 -17.72 5.40 14.51
N ARG A 86 -16.72 6.04 13.88
CA ARG A 86 -16.56 6.03 12.43
C ARG A 86 -16.22 4.65 11.89
N PHE A 87 -15.36 3.91 12.60
CA PHE A 87 -15.06 2.53 12.24
C PHE A 87 -16.33 1.67 12.29
N ASP A 88 -17.12 1.82 13.34
CA ASP A 88 -18.37 1.08 13.53
C ASP A 88 -19.43 1.45 12.48
N GLU A 89 -19.59 2.74 12.17
CA GLU A 89 -20.46 3.21 11.09
C GLU A 89 -20.06 2.62 9.73
N ALA A 90 -18.77 2.64 9.40
CA ALA A 90 -18.27 2.09 8.15
C ALA A 90 -18.47 0.58 8.06
N VAL A 91 -18.35 -0.15 9.18
CA VAL A 91 -18.69 -1.59 9.23
C VAL A 91 -20.16 -1.81 8.93
N GLN A 92 -21.06 -1.00 9.48
CA GLN A 92 -22.51 -1.12 9.23
C GLN A 92 -22.87 -0.83 7.77
N ARG A 93 -22.13 0.04 7.10
CA ARG A 93 -22.28 0.39 5.68
C ARG A 93 -21.78 -0.69 4.72
N CYS A 94 -20.99 -1.66 5.16
CA CYS A 94 -20.50 -2.77 4.35
C CYS A 94 -21.26 -4.06 4.69
N PRO A 95 -22.27 -4.47 3.91
CA PRO A 95 -23.13 -5.61 4.25
C PRO A 95 -22.37 -6.92 4.45
N GLU A 96 -21.37 -7.22 3.62
CA GLU A 96 -20.60 -8.46 3.77
C GLU A 96 -19.75 -8.47 5.04
N LEU A 97 -19.16 -7.32 5.39
CA LEU A 97 -18.36 -7.19 6.60
C LEU A 97 -19.25 -7.24 7.85
N ARG A 98 -20.39 -6.54 7.85
CA ARG A 98 -21.38 -6.60 8.92
C ARG A 98 -21.87 -8.02 9.17
N ALA A 99 -22.21 -8.76 8.11
CA ALA A 99 -22.63 -10.16 8.24
C ALA A 99 -21.53 -11.03 8.85
N ARG A 100 -20.28 -10.84 8.39
CA ARG A 100 -19.11 -11.58 8.87
C ARG A 100 -18.76 -11.28 10.33
N LEU A 101 -19.02 -10.06 10.79
CA LEU A 101 -18.74 -9.63 12.16
C LEU A 101 -19.91 -9.85 13.13
N SER A 102 -21.01 -10.47 12.69
CA SER A 102 -22.24 -10.64 13.50
C SER A 102 -22.03 -11.37 14.83
N ARG A 103 -21.01 -12.22 14.94
CA ARG A 103 -20.61 -12.95 16.16
C ARG A 103 -19.21 -12.55 16.66
N ALA A 104 -18.62 -11.52 16.06
CA ALA A 104 -17.26 -11.14 16.35
C ALA A 104 -17.18 -10.30 17.63
N GLU A 105 -16.12 -10.50 18.39
CA GLU A 105 -15.79 -9.67 19.56
C GLU A 105 -14.55 -8.83 19.25
N ARG A 106 -14.60 -7.52 19.53
CA ARG A 106 -13.43 -6.64 19.46
C ARG A 106 -12.54 -6.91 20.68
N VAL A 107 -11.33 -7.41 20.45
CA VAL A 107 -10.40 -7.83 21.53
C VAL A 107 -9.20 -6.89 21.72
N SER A 108 -9.20 -5.73 21.05
CA SER A 108 -8.20 -4.69 21.28
C SER A 108 -8.79 -3.29 21.19
N PRO A 109 -8.12 -2.27 21.77
CA PRO A 109 -8.50 -0.89 21.56
C PRO A 109 -8.44 -0.50 20.08
N VAL A 110 -9.35 0.38 19.67
CA VAL A 110 -9.27 1.01 18.35
C VAL A 110 -8.05 1.92 18.28
N ARG A 111 -7.28 1.81 17.21
CA ARG A 111 -6.10 2.64 16.94
C ARG A 111 -6.28 3.40 15.64
N ALA A 112 -5.71 4.59 15.60
CA ALA A 112 -5.75 5.46 14.43
C ALA A 112 -4.34 5.86 13.99
N ILE A 113 -4.09 5.89 12.69
CA ILE A 113 -2.84 6.36 12.09
C ILE A 113 -3.18 7.31 10.94
N ALA A 114 -2.60 8.51 10.96
CA ALA A 114 -2.82 9.58 9.99
C ALA A 114 -1.56 9.92 9.20
N ASP A 115 -1.73 10.55 8.02
CA ASP A 115 -0.68 11.19 7.22
C ASP A 115 0.56 10.29 6.97
N PHE A 116 0.31 8.98 6.83
CA PHE A 116 1.39 8.02 6.59
C PHE A 116 1.95 8.11 5.17
N SER A 117 1.24 8.71 4.21
CA SER A 117 1.69 8.84 2.82
C SER A 117 2.71 9.98 2.66
N TYR A 118 4.00 9.65 2.57
CA TYR A 118 5.07 10.61 2.34
C TYR A 118 6.28 10.00 1.63
N ARG A 119 7.17 10.87 1.15
CA ARG A 119 8.53 10.50 0.72
C ARG A 119 9.54 11.53 1.17
N ASN A 120 10.80 11.14 1.31
CA ASN A 120 11.90 12.09 1.40
C ASN A 120 12.36 12.53 -0.01
N ARG A 121 12.73 13.82 -0.18
CA ARG A 121 13.28 14.35 -1.45
C ARG A 121 14.52 13.59 -1.94
N ARG A 122 15.27 13.01 -1.01
CA ARG A 122 16.45 12.17 -1.24
C ARG A 122 16.48 11.02 -0.25
N PHE A 123 16.96 9.87 -0.69
CA PHE A 123 17.10 8.66 0.14
C PHE A 123 18.55 8.46 0.61
N VAL A 124 19.47 9.26 0.09
CA VAL A 124 20.87 9.27 0.49
C VAL A 124 21.33 10.68 0.78
N SER A 125 22.18 10.83 1.78
CA SER A 125 22.90 12.05 2.14
C SER A 125 24.36 11.67 2.44
N PRO A 126 25.30 12.62 2.58
CA PRO A 126 26.67 12.30 2.99
C PRO A 126 26.71 11.37 4.22
N ARG A 127 27.36 10.22 4.10
CA ARG A 127 27.48 9.15 5.12
C ARG A 127 26.14 8.60 5.64
N LEU A 128 25.06 8.71 4.85
CA LEU A 128 23.72 8.29 5.26
C LEU A 128 22.93 7.67 4.10
N VAL A 129 22.34 6.50 4.36
CA VAL A 129 21.31 5.87 3.53
C VAL A 129 20.03 5.68 4.33
N ARG A 130 18.87 5.96 3.73
CA ARG A 130 17.53 5.77 4.31
C ARG A 130 16.88 4.56 3.64
N ILE A 131 16.33 3.65 4.45
CA ILE A 131 15.67 2.41 3.98
C ILE A 131 14.25 2.31 4.53
N GLY A 132 13.40 1.52 3.88
CA GLY A 132 12.00 1.33 4.27
C GLY A 132 11.26 2.65 4.47
N ASP A 133 10.42 2.70 5.50
CA ASP A 133 9.60 3.88 5.81
C ASP A 133 10.43 5.12 6.18
N ALA A 134 11.69 4.96 6.60
CA ALA A 134 12.59 6.10 6.79
C ALA A 134 12.93 6.80 5.45
N ALA A 135 12.71 6.16 4.30
CA ALA A 135 12.80 6.76 2.98
C ALA A 135 11.44 7.28 2.48
N ALA A 136 10.40 6.44 2.50
CA ALA A 136 9.05 6.76 2.06
C ALA A 136 8.03 5.73 2.55
N PHE A 137 6.78 6.15 2.73
CA PHE A 137 5.63 5.29 2.98
C PHE A 137 4.50 5.72 2.04
N LEU A 138 3.85 4.75 1.38
CA LEU A 138 2.87 5.05 0.32
C LEU A 138 1.42 4.82 0.81
N ASP A 139 0.98 3.57 0.87
CA ASP A 139 -0.37 3.15 1.24
C ASP A 139 -0.36 1.64 1.58
N PRO A 140 -1.12 1.18 2.57
CA PRO A 140 -1.11 -0.23 2.98
C PRO A 140 -1.87 -1.18 2.04
N ILE A 141 -2.61 -0.71 1.03
CA ILE A 141 -3.51 -1.52 0.21
C ILE A 141 -2.89 -2.80 -0.36
N PHE A 142 -1.64 -2.74 -0.82
CA PHE A 142 -0.95 -3.90 -1.41
C PHE A 142 0.05 -4.57 -0.48
N SER A 143 0.01 -4.25 0.82
CA SER A 143 0.87 -4.87 1.85
C SER A 143 2.38 -4.87 1.52
N SER A 144 2.84 -3.87 0.76
CA SER A 144 4.20 -3.85 0.21
C SER A 144 5.25 -3.25 1.14
N GLY A 145 4.85 -2.63 2.26
CA GLY A 145 5.77 -1.90 3.16
C GLY A 145 6.91 -2.74 3.71
N VAL A 146 6.60 -3.91 4.29
CA VAL A 146 7.62 -4.83 4.83
C VAL A 146 8.54 -5.34 3.72
N TYR A 147 7.97 -5.70 2.56
CA TYR A 147 8.76 -6.12 1.41
C TYR A 147 9.73 -5.01 0.94
N LEU A 148 9.25 -3.79 0.78
CA LEU A 148 10.07 -2.63 0.38
C LEU A 148 11.15 -2.31 1.43
N ALA A 149 10.85 -2.43 2.73
CA ALA A 149 11.83 -2.28 3.79
C ALA A 149 12.97 -3.31 3.67
N MET A 150 12.63 -4.58 3.47
CA MET A 150 13.62 -5.65 3.30
C MET A 150 14.42 -5.52 1.99
N LEU A 151 13.75 -5.18 0.88
CA LEU A 151 14.38 -4.96 -0.41
C LEU A 151 15.39 -3.80 -0.34
N THR A 152 14.97 -2.67 0.21
CA THR A 152 15.84 -1.48 0.34
C THR A 152 16.98 -1.72 1.32
N ALA A 153 16.76 -2.46 2.42
CA ALA A 153 17.82 -2.90 3.31
C ALA A 153 18.89 -3.71 2.55
N LYS A 154 18.46 -4.72 1.78
CA LYS A 154 19.34 -5.55 0.96
C LYS A 154 20.15 -4.72 -0.04
N GLU A 155 19.53 -3.76 -0.74
CA GLU A 155 20.24 -2.91 -1.70
C GLU A 155 21.20 -1.93 -1.02
N ALA A 156 20.86 -1.46 0.18
CA ALA A 156 21.71 -0.55 0.95
C ALA A 156 23.02 -1.19 1.43
N VAL A 157 23.10 -2.52 1.60
CA VAL A 157 24.35 -3.20 2.00
C VAL A 157 25.49 -2.87 1.03
N SER A 158 25.27 -3.06 -0.27
CA SER A 158 26.28 -2.76 -1.30
C SER A 158 26.71 -1.29 -1.31
N THR A 159 25.80 -0.42 -0.87
CA THR A 159 26.01 1.02 -0.80
C THR A 159 26.91 1.41 0.37
N VAL A 160 26.69 0.79 1.53
CA VAL A 160 27.49 1.00 2.74
C VAL A 160 28.90 0.45 2.56
N VAL A 161 29.03 -0.76 2.00
CA VAL A 161 30.34 -1.38 1.72
C VAL A 161 31.19 -0.48 0.81
N GLU A 162 30.64 -0.05 -0.35
CA GLU A 162 31.37 0.84 -1.27
C GLU A 162 31.77 2.18 -0.61
N ALA A 163 30.95 2.70 0.31
CA ALA A 163 31.26 3.94 1.04
C ALA A 163 32.39 3.77 2.06
N ILE A 164 32.45 2.63 2.75
CA ILE A 164 33.54 2.29 3.68
C ILE A 164 34.84 2.08 2.90
N ASP A 165 34.82 1.25 1.86
CA ASP A 165 36.03 0.89 1.09
C ASP A 165 36.69 2.10 0.43
N ARG A 166 35.90 3.08 -0.01
CA ARG A 166 36.38 4.29 -0.68
C ARG A 166 36.65 5.46 0.27
N ASP A 167 36.27 5.33 1.54
CA ASP A 167 36.13 6.44 2.50
C ASP A 167 35.51 7.71 1.88
N GLN A 168 34.42 7.52 1.14
CA GLN A 168 33.71 8.62 0.48
C GLN A 168 32.37 8.87 1.15
N ALA A 169 32.11 10.14 1.46
CA ALA A 169 30.84 10.53 2.07
C ALA A 169 29.65 10.28 1.14
N ILE A 170 29.83 10.34 -0.18
CA ILE A 170 28.80 9.96 -1.14
C ILE A 170 29.39 9.18 -2.31
N THR A 171 28.81 8.01 -2.60
CA THR A 171 29.36 7.10 -3.62
C THR A 171 28.45 6.92 -4.83
N PRO A 172 28.98 6.44 -5.97
CA PRO A 172 28.18 5.95 -7.08
C PRO A 172 27.13 4.90 -6.68
N ALA A 173 27.43 3.98 -5.76
CA ALA A 173 26.42 3.05 -5.23
C ALA A 173 25.24 3.76 -4.57
N MET A 174 25.48 4.79 -3.74
CA MET A 174 24.42 5.56 -3.11
C MET A 174 23.47 6.18 -4.14
N ARG A 175 24.04 6.74 -5.22
CA ARG A 175 23.27 7.32 -6.33
C ARG A 175 22.51 6.25 -7.14
N ARG A 176 23.06 5.04 -7.30
CA ARG A 176 22.37 3.91 -7.94
C ARG A 176 21.20 3.43 -7.07
N TYR A 177 21.42 3.22 -5.78
CA TYR A 177 20.41 2.85 -4.79
C TYR A 177 19.22 3.82 -4.81
N GLN A 178 19.50 5.13 -4.74
CA GLN A 178 18.45 6.14 -4.78
C GLN A 178 17.62 6.06 -6.07
N ARG A 179 18.26 6.04 -7.24
CA ARG A 179 17.55 5.97 -8.53
C ARG A 179 16.67 4.73 -8.63
N ARG A 180 17.19 3.58 -8.20
CA ARG A 180 16.50 2.29 -8.25
C ARG A 180 15.30 2.26 -7.30
N THR A 181 15.49 2.69 -6.05
CA THR A 181 14.43 2.76 -5.04
C THR A 181 13.33 3.74 -5.43
N ILE A 182 13.66 4.91 -5.99
CA ILE A 182 12.66 5.85 -6.54
C ILE A 182 11.85 5.19 -7.67
N GLY A 183 12.50 4.39 -8.52
CA GLY A 183 11.81 3.63 -9.57
C GLY A 183 10.78 2.66 -9.00
N TYR A 184 11.15 1.90 -7.97
CA TYR A 184 10.25 0.96 -7.30
C TYR A 184 9.04 1.65 -6.68
N LEU A 185 9.29 2.72 -5.92
CA LEU A 185 8.21 3.49 -5.29
C LEU A 185 7.26 4.09 -6.34
N ARG A 186 7.78 4.57 -7.47
CA ARG A 186 6.94 5.08 -8.56
C ARG A 186 6.01 4.00 -9.12
N SER A 187 6.52 2.79 -9.36
CA SER A 187 5.71 1.68 -9.86
C SER A 187 4.60 1.26 -8.87
N TYR A 188 4.92 1.19 -7.58
CA TYR A 188 3.90 0.93 -6.56
C TYR A 188 2.89 2.07 -6.45
N PHE A 189 3.35 3.31 -6.50
CA PHE A 189 2.48 4.48 -6.35
C PHE A 189 1.49 4.60 -7.52
N GLU A 190 1.90 4.34 -8.77
CA GLU A 190 0.98 4.33 -9.91
C GLU A 190 -0.15 3.30 -9.71
N MET A 191 0.16 2.12 -9.19
CA MET A 191 -0.84 1.10 -8.89
C MET A 191 -1.76 1.52 -7.73
N ILE A 192 -1.20 2.12 -6.67
CA ILE A 192 -1.94 2.64 -5.51
C ILE A 192 -2.92 3.73 -5.95
N GLU A 193 -2.45 4.73 -6.69
CA GLU A 193 -3.32 5.83 -7.16
C GLU A 193 -4.47 5.31 -8.01
N ASN A 194 -4.19 4.36 -8.91
CA ASN A 194 -5.23 3.80 -9.77
C ASN A 194 -6.21 2.91 -9.00
N PHE A 195 -5.81 2.22 -7.92
CA PHE A 195 -6.72 1.43 -7.07
C PHE A 195 -7.92 2.24 -6.59
N TYR A 196 -7.73 3.53 -6.31
CA TYR A 196 -8.81 4.42 -5.87
C TYR A 196 -9.76 4.87 -6.99
N THR A 197 -9.52 4.43 -8.23
CA THR A 197 -10.35 4.79 -9.40
C THR A 197 -11.25 3.64 -9.84
N GLN A 198 -12.49 3.96 -10.23
CA GLN A 198 -13.43 2.98 -10.79
C GLN A 198 -12.88 2.21 -12.00
N PRO A 199 -12.25 2.87 -13.01
CA PRO A 199 -11.77 2.17 -14.20
C PRO A 199 -10.74 1.08 -13.93
N PHE A 200 -9.91 1.28 -12.91
CA PHE A 200 -8.93 0.27 -12.50
C PHE A 200 -9.60 -0.93 -11.85
N ILE A 201 -10.55 -0.70 -10.93
CA ILE A 201 -11.29 -1.78 -10.26
C ILE A 201 -12.08 -2.61 -11.28
N ASP A 202 -12.76 -1.94 -12.22
CA ASP A 202 -13.49 -2.60 -13.30
C ASP A 202 -12.63 -3.62 -14.05
N LEU A 203 -11.40 -3.24 -14.42
CA LEU A 203 -10.48 -4.09 -15.16
C LEU A 203 -9.81 -5.14 -14.28
N LEU A 204 -9.38 -4.77 -13.07
CA LEU A 204 -8.68 -5.67 -12.16
C LEU A 204 -9.59 -6.84 -11.74
N MET A 205 -10.88 -6.57 -11.52
CA MET A 205 -11.86 -7.57 -11.08
C MET A 205 -12.47 -8.37 -12.24
N GLN A 206 -12.19 -8.00 -13.50
CA GLN A 206 -12.63 -8.73 -14.70
C GLN A 206 -11.42 -9.12 -15.57
N PRO A 207 -10.48 -9.94 -15.04
CA PRO A 207 -9.24 -10.26 -15.71
C PRO A 207 -9.50 -11.05 -17.00
N HIS A 208 -8.88 -10.61 -18.09
CA HIS A 208 -8.84 -11.34 -19.35
C HIS A 208 -7.43 -11.90 -19.58
N SER A 209 -7.33 -13.15 -20.03
CA SER A 209 -6.04 -13.83 -20.25
C SER A 209 -5.27 -13.31 -21.47
N ARG A 210 -5.86 -12.43 -22.29
CA ARG A 210 -5.18 -11.81 -23.44
C ARG A 210 -3.91 -11.13 -22.98
N PHE A 211 -2.80 -11.45 -23.65
CA PHE A 211 -1.46 -10.92 -23.34
C PHE A 211 -0.97 -11.16 -21.91
N HIS A 212 -1.63 -12.02 -21.12
CA HIS A 212 -1.23 -12.31 -19.75
C HIS A 212 -1.04 -11.03 -18.90
N LEU A 213 -1.96 -10.07 -19.06
CA LEU A 213 -1.91 -8.80 -18.32
C LEU A 213 -2.10 -9.00 -16.80
N PRO A 214 -3.01 -9.87 -16.31
CA PRO A 214 -3.14 -10.12 -14.89
C PRO A 214 -1.83 -10.59 -14.25
N ASP A 215 -1.08 -11.44 -14.95
CA ASP A 215 0.22 -11.95 -14.47
C ASP A 215 1.23 -10.81 -14.25
N ALA A 216 1.18 -9.74 -15.04
CA ALA A 216 2.04 -8.59 -14.86
C ALA A 216 1.65 -7.75 -13.63
N VAL A 217 0.36 -7.64 -13.33
CA VAL A 217 -0.13 -6.99 -12.10
C VAL A 217 0.26 -7.84 -10.88
N VAL A 218 -0.01 -9.15 -10.94
CA VAL A 218 0.37 -10.11 -9.89
C VAL A 218 1.88 -10.11 -9.66
N ALA A 219 2.70 -10.02 -10.70
CA ALA A 219 4.16 -9.92 -10.57
C ALA A 219 4.58 -8.71 -9.72
N ILE A 220 3.98 -7.54 -9.94
CA ILE A 220 4.26 -6.34 -9.13
C ILE A 220 3.78 -6.52 -7.69
N LEU A 221 2.58 -7.07 -7.50
CA LEU A 221 2.02 -7.35 -6.17
C LEU A 221 2.86 -8.36 -5.39
N ALA A 222 3.43 -9.36 -6.08
CA ALA A 222 4.36 -10.33 -5.53
C ALA A 222 5.78 -9.78 -5.31
N GLY A 223 6.01 -8.48 -5.56
CA GLY A 223 7.30 -7.83 -5.34
C GLY A 223 8.30 -7.98 -6.49
N GLN A 224 7.92 -8.49 -7.66
CA GLN A 224 8.82 -8.69 -8.80
C GLN A 224 9.17 -7.36 -9.51
N MET A 225 9.95 -6.52 -8.84
CA MET A 225 10.32 -5.18 -9.33
C MET A 225 11.33 -5.20 -10.49
N ASN A 226 11.98 -6.33 -10.72
CA ASN A 226 12.96 -6.54 -11.79
C ASN A 226 12.41 -7.42 -12.92
N GLY A 227 11.07 -7.51 -13.10
CA GLY A 227 10.41 -8.36 -14.11
C GLY A 227 10.75 -8.08 -15.58
N GLY A 228 11.75 -7.26 -15.86
CA GLY A 228 12.31 -7.03 -17.18
C GLY A 228 11.35 -6.31 -18.13
N TRP A 229 11.65 -6.39 -19.42
CA TRP A 229 10.83 -5.77 -20.45
C TRP A 229 9.42 -6.37 -20.49
N ALA A 230 9.31 -7.69 -20.33
CA ALA A 230 8.05 -8.44 -20.42
C ALA A 230 6.98 -7.97 -19.43
N VAL A 231 7.33 -7.71 -18.17
CA VAL A 231 6.39 -7.16 -17.17
C VAL A 231 6.07 -5.70 -17.48
N ARG A 232 7.09 -4.90 -17.84
CA ARG A 232 6.92 -3.46 -18.07
C ARG A 232 5.97 -3.12 -19.23
N TRP A 233 6.06 -3.79 -20.37
CA TRP A 233 5.17 -3.48 -21.50
C TRP A 233 3.73 -3.90 -21.21
N ARG A 234 3.52 -5.05 -20.54
CA ARG A 234 2.19 -5.50 -20.13
C ARG A 234 1.53 -4.57 -19.13
N LEU A 235 2.28 -4.08 -18.13
CA LEU A 235 1.77 -3.04 -17.22
C LEU A 235 1.39 -1.75 -17.96
N ARG A 236 2.18 -1.32 -18.95
CA ARG A 236 1.84 -0.15 -19.77
C ARG A 236 0.55 -0.37 -20.55
N VAL A 237 0.35 -1.54 -21.15
CA VAL A 237 -0.90 -1.90 -21.83
C VAL A 237 -2.06 -1.92 -20.83
N PHE A 238 -1.88 -2.50 -19.66
CA PHE A 238 -2.88 -2.51 -18.60
C PHE A 238 -3.29 -1.10 -18.19
N PHE A 239 -2.35 -0.21 -17.86
CA PHE A 239 -2.67 1.19 -17.51
C PHE A 239 -3.20 2.00 -18.70
N TRP A 240 -2.87 1.63 -19.94
CA TRP A 240 -3.51 2.21 -21.12
C TRP A 240 -4.99 1.80 -21.19
N LEU A 241 -5.31 0.54 -20.94
CA LEU A 241 -6.70 0.06 -20.85
C LEU A 241 -7.45 0.75 -19.70
N VAL A 242 -6.82 1.00 -18.55
CA VAL A 242 -7.42 1.77 -17.44
C VAL A 242 -7.81 3.18 -17.90
N ARG A 243 -6.92 3.87 -18.60
CA ARG A 243 -7.20 5.20 -19.17
C ARG A 243 -8.27 5.16 -20.26
N LEU A 244 -8.36 4.05 -21.00
CA LEU A 244 -9.40 3.83 -22.01
C LEU A 244 -10.77 3.60 -21.34
N GLN A 245 -10.83 2.72 -20.33
CA GLN A 245 -12.02 2.41 -19.51
C GLN A 245 -12.64 3.66 -18.88
N ALA A 246 -11.80 4.64 -18.50
CA ALA A 246 -12.26 5.92 -17.98
C ALA A 246 -13.12 6.73 -18.97
N ARG A 247 -12.89 6.55 -20.28
CA ARG A 247 -13.62 7.28 -21.35
C ARG A 247 -14.64 6.41 -22.08
N PHE A 248 -14.28 5.16 -22.36
CA PHE A 248 -15.08 4.20 -23.11
C PHE A 248 -15.10 2.87 -22.36
N PRO A 249 -16.27 2.28 -22.07
CA PRO A 249 -16.35 1.03 -21.32
C PRO A 249 -15.81 -0.13 -22.16
N VAL A 250 -14.57 -0.53 -21.90
CA VAL A 250 -13.91 -1.74 -22.44
C VAL A 250 -14.47 -2.99 -21.76
N VAL A 251 -14.79 -2.88 -20.47
CA VAL A 251 -15.47 -3.90 -19.66
C VAL A 251 -16.68 -3.29 -18.96
N LYS A 252 -17.59 -4.15 -18.45
CA LYS A 252 -18.75 -3.71 -17.68
C LYS A 252 -18.28 -2.93 -16.46
N ARG A 253 -18.91 -1.78 -16.19
CA ARG A 253 -18.66 -1.01 -14.97
C ARG A 253 -19.27 -1.75 -13.78
N LEU A 254 -18.48 -1.99 -12.76
CA LEU A 254 -18.93 -2.64 -11.53
C LEU A 254 -19.60 -1.60 -10.63
N ALA A 255 -20.68 -1.98 -9.97
CA ALA A 255 -21.23 -1.18 -8.89
C ALA A 255 -20.32 -1.36 -7.67
N ILE A 256 -19.77 -0.26 -7.15
CA ILE A 256 -19.11 -0.23 -5.85
C ILE A 256 -20.10 0.45 -4.91
N GLU A 257 -20.71 -0.34 -4.03
CA GLU A 257 -21.62 0.14 -2.99
C GLU A 257 -20.83 0.63 -1.76
#